data_AF-A0A527GI93-F1
#
_entry.id   AF-A0A527GI93-F1
#
_cell.length_a   1.000
_cell.length_b   1.000
_cell.length_c   1.000
_cell.angle_alpha   90.00
_cell.angle_beta   90.00
_cell.angle_gamma   90.00
#
_symmetry.space_group_name_H-M   'P 1'
#
loop_
_entity.id
_entity.type
_entity.pdbx_description
1 polymer ?
#
loop_
_entity_poly.entity_id
_entity_poly.type
_entity_poly.pdbx_seq_one_letter_code
_entity_poly.pdbx_strand_id
1 'polypeptide(L)'
;TQTTLSVEDTAGIIRALQDRFPALQAPAAESICYATTNRQEAVKDTAPGADLYLIVGAPNSSNSRRLVEVAERAGATMSLLVQRAAEIP
;
A
#
# COMPACT_ATOMS: atom_id res chain seq x y z
N THR A 1 7.40 -3.81 12.40
CA THR A 1 7.46 -3.53 10.95
C THR A 1 7.56 -2.02 10.73
N GLN A 2 7.85 -1.55 9.51
CA GLN A 2 7.85 -0.11 9.19
C GLN A 2 6.40 0.39 9.02
N THR A 3 6.14 1.67 9.33
CA THR A 3 4.77 2.23 9.42
C THR A 3 4.05 2.38 8.08
N THR A 4 4.79 2.41 6.96
CA THR A 4 4.27 2.72 5.62
C THR A 4 4.28 1.52 4.66
N LEU A 5 4.40 0.30 5.19
CA LEU A 5 4.41 -0.90 4.37
C LEU A 5 3.03 -1.23 3.79
N SER A 6 3.01 -2.09 2.77
CA SER A 6 1.78 -2.78 2.34
C SER A 6 1.23 -3.58 3.50
N VAL A 7 -0.07 -3.44 3.80
CA VAL A 7 -0.74 -4.24 4.82
C VAL A 7 -0.71 -5.72 4.42
N GLU A 8 -1.01 -6.02 3.16
CA GLU A 8 -1.09 -7.40 2.65
C GLU A 8 0.27 -8.08 2.57
N ASP A 9 1.29 -7.41 2.00
CA ASP A 9 2.63 -8.01 1.90
C ASP A 9 3.17 -8.27 3.31
N THR A 10 2.91 -7.36 4.25
CA THR A 10 3.32 -7.51 5.64
C THR A 10 2.62 -8.71 6.29
N ALA A 11 1.31 -8.88 6.08
CA ALA A 11 0.57 -10.03 6.59
C ALA A 11 1.11 -11.36 6.02
N GLY A 12 1.44 -11.39 4.72
CA GLY A 12 2.06 -12.55 4.08
C GLY A 12 3.42 -12.91 4.68
N ILE A 13 4.28 -11.91 4.91
CA ILE A 13 5.60 -12.10 5.54
C ILE A 13 5.44 -12.59 6.98
N ILE A 14 4.52 -12.01 7.77
CA ILE A 14 4.26 -12.46 9.14
C ILE A 14 3.83 -13.93 9.17
N ARG A 15 2.94 -14.34 8.26
CA ARG A 15 2.51 -15.74 8.15
C ARG A 15 3.69 -16.66 7.85
N ALA A 16 4.52 -16.32 6.86
CA ALA A 16 5.71 -17.10 6.54
C ALA A 16 6.70 -17.20 7.71
N LEU A 17 6.85 -16.13 8.50
CA LEU A 17 7.69 -16.12 9.70
C LEU A 17 7.12 -16.99 10.82
N GLN A 18 5.79 -16.98 11.03
CA GLN A 18 5.12 -17.83 12.00
C GLN A 18 5.22 -19.31 11.64
N ASP A 19 5.05 -19.65 10.35
CA ASP A 19 5.21 -21.02 9.86
C ASP A 19 6.65 -21.53 10.04
N ARG A 20 7.64 -20.67 9.80
CA ARG A 20 9.06 -21.01 9.95
C ARG A 20 9.52 -21.04 11.41
N PHE A 21 8.96 -20.18 12.26
CA PHE A 21 9.34 -20.01 13.66
C PHE A 21 8.09 -20.06 14.56
N PRO A 22 7.55 -21.25 14.89
CA PRO A 22 6.28 -21.38 15.62
C PRO A 22 6.29 -20.78 17.04
N ALA A 23 7.48 -20.62 17.64
CA ALA A 23 7.66 -19.97 18.94
C ALA A 23 7.78 -18.44 18.87
N LEU A 24 7.75 -17.85 17.66
CA LEU A 24 7.82 -16.42 17.45
C LEU A 24 6.57 -15.75 18.04
N GLN A 25 6.77 -14.91 19.06
CA GLN A 25 5.69 -14.06 19.55
C GLN A 25 5.50 -12.90 18.60
N ALA A 26 4.29 -12.77 18.04
CA ALA A 26 3.93 -11.63 17.24
C ALA A 26 3.99 -10.34 18.10
N PRO A 27 4.38 -9.19 17.52
CA PRO A 27 4.31 -7.92 18.22
C PRO A 27 2.88 -7.66 18.73
N ALA A 28 2.74 -7.10 19.93
CA ALA A 28 1.43 -6.83 20.54
C ALA A 28 0.57 -5.82 19.77
N ALA A 29 1.18 -5.03 18.87
CA ALA A 29 0.50 -4.11 17.98
C ALA A 29 1.14 -4.13 16.58
N GLU A 30 0.31 -4.10 15.55
CA GLU A 30 0.79 -3.81 14.20
C GLU A 30 1.39 -2.40 14.18
N SER A 31 2.60 -2.30 13.65
CA SER A 31 3.32 -1.03 13.54
C SER A 31 2.95 -0.24 12.28
N ILE A 32 2.10 -0.77 11.39
CA ILE A 32 1.53 0.01 10.28
C ILE A 32 0.55 1.00 10.89
N CYS A 33 0.69 2.29 10.57
CA CYS A 33 -0.17 3.29 11.18
C CYS A 33 -1.57 3.30 10.54
N TYR A 34 -2.57 3.72 11.31
CA TYR A 34 -3.97 3.84 10.84
C TYR A 34 -4.09 4.61 9.51
N ALA A 35 -3.24 5.63 9.34
CA ALA A 35 -3.28 6.50 8.18
C ALA A 35 -2.80 5.81 6.90
N THR A 36 -1.94 4.79 7.01
CA THR A 36 -1.53 3.95 5.89
C THR A 36 -2.61 2.92 5.58
N THR A 37 -3.16 2.25 6.59
CA THR A 37 -4.26 1.29 6.41
C THR A 37 -5.47 1.94 5.73
N ASN A 38 -5.95 3.06 6.28
CA ASN A 38 -7.15 3.73 5.76
C ASN A 38 -7.00 4.19 4.30
N ARG A 39 -5.80 4.64 3.90
CA ARG A 39 -5.57 5.07 2.52
C ARG A 39 -5.47 3.88 1.57
N GLN A 40 -4.86 2.76 1.99
CA GLN A 40 -4.80 1.56 1.17
C GLN A 40 -6.19 0.97 0.94
N GLU A 41 -7.02 0.89 1.99
CA GLU A 41 -8.41 0.42 1.86
C GLU A 41 -9.23 1.33 0.94
N ALA A 42 -9.14 2.66 1.11
CA ALA A 42 -9.84 3.59 0.22
C ALA A 42 -9.43 3.43 -1.26
N VAL A 43 -8.15 3.14 -1.54
CA VAL A 43 -7.68 2.88 -2.92
C VAL A 43 -8.25 1.56 -3.44
N LYS A 44 -8.32 0.50 -2.63
CA LYS A 44 -8.92 -0.77 -3.04
C LYS A 44 -10.39 -0.62 -3.44
N ASP A 45 -11.13 0.20 -2.72
CA ASP A 45 -12.56 0.43 -2.98
C ASP A 45 -12.81 1.27 -4.24
N THR A 46 -11.85 2.10 -4.65
CA THR A 46 -12.08 3.13 -5.69
C THR A 46 -11.27 2.92 -6.97
N ALA A 47 -10.23 2.10 -6.94
CA ALA A 47 -9.44 1.75 -8.12
C ALA A 47 -10.15 0.88 -9.18
N PRO A 48 -11.04 -0.08 -8.82
CA PRO A 48 -11.69 -0.93 -9.81
C PRO A 48 -12.46 -0.12 -10.86
N GLY A 49 -12.17 -0.34 -12.13
CA GLY A 49 -12.84 0.34 -13.26
C GLY A 49 -12.33 1.74 -13.56
N ALA A 50 -11.29 2.22 -12.86
CA ALA A 50 -10.61 3.46 -13.22
C ALA A 50 -9.64 3.23 -14.40
N ASP A 51 -9.83 3.96 -15.49
CA ASP A 51 -8.88 3.96 -16.62
C ASP A 51 -7.53 4.57 -16.21
N LEU A 52 -7.57 5.60 -15.36
CA LEU A 52 -6.39 6.27 -14.82
C LEU A 52 -6.62 6.64 -13.35
N TYR A 53 -5.78 6.12 -12.46
CA TYR A 53 -5.77 6.43 -11.04
C TYR A 53 -4.52 7.25 -10.68
N LEU A 54 -4.71 8.49 -10.23
CA LEU A 54 -3.61 9.41 -9.91
C LEU A 54 -3.40 9.50 -8.40
N ILE A 55 -2.18 9.16 -7.96
CA ILE A 55 -1.75 9.32 -6.58
C ILE A 55 -0.88 10.58 -6.52
N VAL A 56 -1.28 11.56 -5.71
CA VAL A 56 -0.49 12.77 -5.51
C VAL A 56 0.54 12.52 -4.39
N GLY A 57 1.82 12.68 -4.70
CA GLY A 57 2.86 12.54 -3.69
C GLY A 57 4.29 12.70 -4.23
N ALA A 58 5.23 12.92 -3.31
CA ALA A 58 6.64 12.98 -3.64
C ALA A 58 7.17 11.59 -4.05
N PRO A 59 8.13 11.51 -4.99
CA PRO A 59 8.65 10.25 -5.51
C PRO A 59 9.37 9.46 -4.42
N ASN A 60 9.97 10.12 -3.43
CA ASN A 60 10.63 9.47 -2.31
C ASN A 60 9.67 9.04 -1.17
N SER A 61 8.35 9.23 -1.32
CA SER A 61 7.35 8.79 -0.34
C SER A 61 7.04 7.31 -0.48
N SER A 62 7.45 6.50 0.50
CA SER A 62 7.13 5.07 0.56
C SER A 62 5.61 4.81 0.57
N ASN A 63 4.84 5.59 1.34
CA ASN A 63 3.39 5.44 1.39
C ASN A 63 2.76 5.75 0.02
N SER A 64 3.18 6.84 -0.64
CA SER A 64 2.59 7.23 -1.93
C SER A 64 2.90 6.21 -3.02
N ARG A 65 4.15 5.71 -3.09
CA ARG A 65 4.49 4.59 -3.99
C ARG A 65 3.66 3.35 -3.70
N ARG A 66 3.43 3.04 -2.43
CA ARG A 66 2.61 1.87 -2.08
C ARG A 66 1.17 2.00 -2.56
N LEU A 67 0.58 3.20 -2.51
CA LEU A 67 -0.77 3.42 -3.03
C LEU A 67 -0.87 3.21 -4.53
N VAL A 68 0.19 3.52 -5.30
CA VAL A 68 0.24 3.21 -6.75
C VAL A 68 0.09 1.70 -6.96
N GLU A 69 0.92 0.92 -6.28
CA GLU A 69 0.91 -0.55 -6.37
C GLU A 69 -0.43 -1.15 -5.92
N VAL A 70 -1.04 -0.59 -4.88
CA VAL A 70 -2.36 -1.04 -4.38
C VAL A 70 -3.44 -0.76 -5.44
N ALA A 71 -3.42 0.40 -6.10
CA ALA A 71 -4.39 0.72 -7.15
C ALA A 71 -4.26 -0.22 -8.37
N GLU A 72 -3.03 -0.51 -8.79
CA GLU A 72 -2.77 -1.47 -9.89
C GLU A 72 -3.31 -2.85 -9.55
N ARG A 73 -3.02 -3.35 -8.33
CA ARG A 73 -3.50 -4.66 -7.88
C ARG A 73 -5.02 -4.71 -7.70
N ALA A 74 -5.63 -3.60 -7.31
CA ALA A 74 -7.07 -3.48 -7.14
C ALA A 74 -7.85 -3.35 -8.47
N GLY A 75 -7.15 -3.13 -9.59
CA GLY A 75 -7.76 -3.19 -10.93
C GLY A 75 -7.93 -1.85 -11.63
N ALA A 76 -7.17 -0.82 -11.26
CA ALA A 76 -7.00 0.35 -12.12
C ALA A 76 -6.24 -0.04 -13.40
N THR A 77 -6.69 0.42 -14.57
CA THR A 77 -6.02 0.14 -15.85
C THR A 77 -4.62 0.76 -15.90
N MET A 78 -4.48 1.97 -15.37
CA MET A 78 -3.21 2.66 -15.19
C MET A 78 -3.20 3.41 -13.86
N SER A 79 -2.07 3.37 -13.15
CA SER A 79 -1.87 4.07 -11.88
C SER A 79 -0.57 4.86 -11.92
N LEU A 80 -0.59 6.14 -11.54
CA LEU A 80 0.59 7.01 -11.61
C LEU A 80 0.80 7.79 -10.30
N LEU A 81 2.07 7.93 -9.92
CA LEU A 81 2.50 8.89 -8.91
C LEU A 81 2.83 10.21 -9.59
N VAL A 82 2.11 11.26 -9.24
CA VAL A 82 2.35 12.62 -9.75
C VAL A 82 2.64 13.56 -8.58
N GLN A 83 3.60 14.46 -8.76
CA GLN A 83 3.84 15.54 -7.79
C GLN A 83 2.99 16.76 -8.11
N ARG A 84 2.72 17.01 -9.39
CA ARG A 84 2.10 18.23 -9.91
C ARG A 84 1.28 17.94 -11.16
N ALA A 85 0.34 18.83 -11.46
CA ALA A 85 -0.54 18.72 -12.63
C ALA A 85 0.23 18.63 -13.97
N ALA A 86 1.41 19.25 -14.07
CA ALA A 86 2.25 19.19 -15.28
C ALA A 86 2.82 17.79 -15.59
N GLU A 87 2.69 16.84 -14.66
CA GLU A 87 3.17 15.46 -14.81
C GLU A 87 2.03 14.50 -15.23
N ILE A 88 0.80 15.02 -15.43
CA ILE A 88 -0.33 14.26 -15.95
C ILE A 88 -0.18 14.13 -17.48
N PRO A 89 -0.22 12.91 -18.04
CA PRO A 89 -0.05 12.65 -19.48
C PRO A 89 -1.20 13.17 -20.34
#